data_AF-A0AAU4EQZ5-F1
#
_entry.id   AF-A0AAU4EQZ5-F1
#
_cell.length_a   1.000
_cell.length_b   1.000
_cell.length_c   1.000
_cell.angle_alpha   90.00
_cell.angle_beta   90.00
_cell.angle_gamma   90.00
#
_symmetry.space_group_name_H-M   'P 1'
#
loop_
_entity.id
_entity.type
_entity.pdbx_description
1 polymer ?
#
loop_
_entity_poly.entity_id
_entity_poly.type
_entity_poly.pdbx_seq_one_letter_code
_entity_poly.pdbx_strand_id
1 'polypeptide(L)'
;MRIRLVMATTALFLSALLPGTPAAAESNGGVRVMPLGDSITEGTQVPGGYRIGLWQRLSAGGYQVDFTGSQYNGPAALGDHDHEGHPGWRIDQIDANIVTWLRNTGSHTVLLHLGTNDVLQNYDVGRAPARLSGLIDHITATAPDAEVFVAMITPLADSGQESAVRTFNSAIPGIVQSNQNAGKHVHLVDMHSAVTTGDLTDGIHPTATGYDKMAATWFGALQSVSGSIGTPGTSAARQIVGTQSGRCLDAASAANGTQVRLQDCGGQTGQAWTRAGQELTVGGTKCLDASGHGTANGTPVIVWDCHGQANQQWTVTTDGTITGVQSGLCLDAYGQGTANGTQLILWACSGQANQRWTLR
;
A
#
# COMPACT_ATOMS: atom_id res chain seq x y z
N MET A 1 -10.36 -49.45 -55.96
CA MET A 1 -9.67 -49.04 -54.72
C MET A 1 -8.56 -48.06 -55.10
N ARG A 2 -8.84 -46.75 -55.08
CA ARG A 2 -7.89 -45.68 -55.44
C ARG A 2 -7.75 -44.76 -54.22
N ILE A 3 -6.56 -44.73 -53.63
CA ILE A 3 -6.20 -43.89 -52.49
C ILE A 3 -5.98 -42.46 -53.01
N ARG A 4 -6.70 -41.48 -52.48
CA ARG A 4 -6.41 -40.05 -52.66
C ARG A 4 -5.61 -39.58 -51.44
N LEU A 5 -4.34 -39.27 -51.68
CA LEU A 5 -3.43 -38.64 -50.73
C LEU A 5 -3.79 -37.14 -50.65
N VAL A 6 -4.16 -36.64 -49.47
CA VAL A 6 -4.32 -35.20 -49.22
C VAL A 6 -3.06 -34.73 -48.50
N MET A 7 -2.22 -33.94 -49.18
CA MET A 7 -1.13 -33.19 -48.54
C MET A 7 -1.72 -31.98 -47.81
N ALA A 8 -1.54 -31.92 -46.50
CA ALA A 8 -1.76 -30.71 -45.71
C ALA A 8 -0.42 -29.96 -45.59
N THR A 9 -0.34 -28.77 -46.18
CA THR A 9 0.80 -27.85 -46.01
C THR A 9 0.64 -27.09 -44.70
N THR A 10 1.45 -27.40 -43.70
CA THR A 10 1.59 -26.64 -42.45
C THR A 10 2.40 -25.38 -42.73
N ALA A 11 1.77 -24.21 -42.63
CA ALA A 11 2.48 -22.93 -42.60
C ALA A 11 2.98 -22.68 -41.16
N LEU A 12 4.29 -22.69 -40.96
CA LEU A 12 4.91 -22.18 -39.72
C LEU A 12 4.85 -20.65 -39.74
N PHE A 13 4.06 -20.06 -38.84
CA PHE A 13 4.18 -18.64 -38.51
C PHE A 13 5.34 -18.45 -37.53
N LEU A 14 6.44 -17.90 -38.02
CA LEU A 14 7.54 -17.42 -37.18
C LEU A 14 7.15 -16.03 -36.66
N SER A 15 6.53 -15.97 -35.48
CA SER A 15 6.26 -14.71 -34.78
C SER A 15 7.57 -14.14 -34.25
N ALA A 16 8.12 -13.15 -34.95
CA ALA A 16 9.22 -12.34 -34.47
C ALA A 16 8.74 -11.53 -33.25
N LEU A 17 9.29 -11.82 -32.07
CA LEU A 17 9.16 -10.98 -30.89
C LEU A 17 9.91 -9.66 -31.15
N LEU A 18 9.16 -8.58 -31.33
CA LEU A 18 9.72 -7.23 -31.25
C LEU A 18 10.12 -6.97 -29.79
N PRO A 19 11.32 -6.42 -29.53
CA PRO A 19 11.68 -6.00 -28.18
C PRO A 19 10.69 -4.92 -27.72
N GLY A 20 10.01 -5.19 -26.61
CA GLY A 20 9.09 -4.23 -26.00
C GLY A 20 9.84 -2.93 -25.67
N THR A 21 9.22 -1.79 -25.96
CA THR A 21 9.64 -0.50 -25.43
C THR A 21 9.75 -0.61 -23.91
N PRO A 22 10.82 -0.09 -23.27
CA PRO A 22 10.87 -0.03 -21.81
C PRO A 22 9.60 0.68 -21.33
N ALA A 23 8.88 0.06 -20.40
CA ALA A 23 7.75 0.71 -19.75
C ALA A 23 8.27 2.02 -19.14
N ALA A 24 7.60 3.13 -19.42
CA ALA A 24 7.91 4.38 -18.73
C ALA A 24 7.53 4.18 -17.26
N ALA A 25 8.39 4.68 -16.34
CA ALA A 25 8.10 4.66 -14.91
C ALA A 25 6.70 5.22 -14.64
N GLU A 26 5.91 4.49 -13.86
CA GLU A 26 4.63 4.96 -13.36
C GLU A 26 4.89 6.07 -12.34
N SER A 27 4.11 7.15 -12.42
CA SER A 27 4.20 8.23 -11.45
C SER A 27 2.85 8.43 -10.79
N ASN A 28 2.75 8.13 -9.51
CA ASN A 28 1.52 8.29 -8.72
C ASN A 28 1.52 9.54 -7.83
N GLY A 29 2.65 10.24 -7.78
CA GLY A 29 2.84 11.41 -6.93
C GLY A 29 2.92 11.06 -5.44
N GLY A 30 3.25 12.04 -4.61
CA GLY A 30 3.49 11.80 -3.18
C GLY A 30 4.92 11.33 -2.90
N VAL A 31 5.10 10.51 -1.86
CA VAL A 31 6.43 10.09 -1.41
C VAL A 31 6.97 8.98 -2.30
N ARG A 32 8.19 9.17 -2.81
CA ARG A 32 8.88 8.22 -3.68
C ARG A 32 9.50 7.10 -2.87
N VAL A 33 9.00 5.89 -3.03
CA VAL A 33 9.39 4.68 -2.30
C VAL A 33 10.07 3.72 -3.29
N MET A 34 11.25 3.21 -2.99
CA MET A 34 11.96 2.21 -3.78
C MET A 34 11.87 0.83 -3.11
N PRO A 35 11.04 -0.09 -3.62
CA PRO A 35 11.13 -1.50 -3.26
C PRO A 35 12.43 -2.09 -3.84
N LEU A 36 13.44 -2.30 -3.00
CA LEU A 36 14.79 -2.71 -3.41
C LEU A 36 15.09 -4.14 -2.91
N GLY A 37 15.43 -5.04 -3.82
CA GLY A 37 15.79 -6.39 -3.41
C GLY A 37 16.01 -7.37 -4.56
N ASP A 38 15.73 -8.64 -4.28
CA ASP A 38 15.88 -9.74 -5.22
C ASP A 38 14.53 -10.28 -5.73
N SER A 39 14.45 -11.58 -6.02
CA SER A 39 13.24 -12.27 -6.49
C SER A 39 12.07 -12.18 -5.52
N ILE A 40 12.32 -11.96 -4.22
CA ILE A 40 11.26 -11.79 -3.23
C ILE A 40 10.60 -10.41 -3.36
N THR A 41 11.35 -9.38 -3.78
CA THR A 41 10.80 -8.04 -4.07
C THR A 41 10.15 -7.98 -5.45
N GLU A 42 10.73 -8.65 -6.44
CA GLU A 42 10.15 -8.80 -7.77
C GLU A 42 8.87 -9.64 -7.75
N GLY A 43 8.80 -10.66 -6.89
CA GLY A 43 7.64 -11.53 -6.74
C GLY A 43 7.62 -12.69 -7.74
N THR A 44 8.73 -13.42 -7.93
CA THR A 44 8.91 -14.39 -9.04
C THR A 44 7.82 -15.47 -9.17
N GLN A 45 7.09 -15.79 -8.10
CA GLN A 45 5.97 -16.74 -8.14
C GLN A 45 4.58 -16.10 -8.02
N VAL A 46 4.54 -14.86 -7.56
CA VAL A 46 3.33 -14.04 -7.39
C VAL A 46 3.73 -12.66 -7.89
N PRO A 47 3.64 -12.37 -9.21
CA PRO A 47 4.14 -11.12 -9.77
C PRO A 47 3.61 -9.91 -8.98
N GLY A 48 4.47 -8.99 -8.57
CA GLY A 48 4.12 -7.90 -7.65
C GLY A 48 4.42 -8.20 -6.17
N GLY A 49 4.49 -9.47 -5.76
CA GLY A 49 4.90 -9.91 -4.43
C GLY A 49 4.17 -9.18 -3.29
N TYR A 50 4.93 -8.72 -2.28
CA TYR A 50 4.39 -7.95 -1.17
C TYR A 50 3.90 -6.55 -1.58
N ARG A 51 4.32 -6.02 -2.75
CA ARG A 51 3.92 -4.68 -3.20
C ARG A 51 2.42 -4.60 -3.42
N ILE A 52 1.76 -5.70 -3.80
CA ILE A 52 0.30 -5.79 -3.94
C ILE A 52 -0.39 -5.41 -2.62
N GLY A 53 -0.09 -6.15 -1.55
CA GLY A 53 -0.70 -5.92 -0.24
C GLY A 53 -0.27 -4.57 0.36
N LEU A 54 0.96 -4.15 0.09
CA LEU A 54 1.49 -2.89 0.60
C LEU A 54 0.77 -1.70 -0.04
N TRP A 55 0.61 -1.71 -1.38
CA TRP A 55 -0.13 -0.70 -2.12
C TRP A 55 -1.58 -0.58 -1.62
N GLN A 56 -2.25 -1.72 -1.40
CA GLN A 56 -3.61 -1.74 -0.88
C GLN A 56 -3.70 -1.10 0.51
N ARG A 57 -2.75 -1.38 1.39
CA ARG A 57 -2.68 -0.79 2.75
C ARG A 57 -2.37 0.71 2.71
N LEU A 58 -1.44 1.14 1.86
CA LEU A 58 -1.12 2.55 1.66
C LEU A 58 -2.33 3.31 1.12
N SER A 59 -2.98 2.78 0.09
CA SER A 59 -4.20 3.35 -0.51
C SER A 59 -5.36 3.41 0.49
N ALA A 60 -5.62 2.32 1.23
CA ALA A 60 -6.64 2.29 2.27
C ALA A 60 -6.32 3.22 3.45
N GLY A 61 -5.05 3.39 3.76
CA GLY A 61 -4.54 4.35 4.74
C GLY A 61 -4.55 5.80 4.26
N GLY A 62 -4.88 6.05 2.99
CA GLY A 62 -4.92 7.38 2.39
C GLY A 62 -3.55 7.97 2.08
N TYR A 63 -2.47 7.18 2.10
CA TYR A 63 -1.13 7.63 1.73
C TYR A 63 -1.02 7.76 0.21
N GLN A 64 -0.39 8.85 -0.24
CA GLN A 64 0.03 9.00 -1.63
C GLN A 64 1.50 8.64 -1.73
N VAL A 65 1.78 7.55 -2.44
CA VAL A 65 3.13 7.05 -2.67
C VAL A 65 3.34 6.83 -4.16
N ASP A 66 4.60 6.93 -4.54
CA ASP A 66 5.13 6.70 -5.88
C ASP A 66 6.14 5.56 -5.75
N PHE A 67 5.82 4.33 -6.18
CA PHE A 67 6.86 3.31 -6.24
C PHE A 67 7.85 3.68 -7.35
N THR A 68 9.12 3.36 -7.12
CA THR A 68 10.19 3.80 -8.00
C THR A 68 11.20 2.68 -8.21
N GLY A 69 11.73 2.64 -9.44
CA GLY A 69 12.80 1.73 -9.82
C GLY A 69 12.83 1.52 -11.33
N SER A 70 13.79 0.72 -11.78
CA SER A 70 13.99 0.39 -13.19
C SER A 70 13.20 -0.84 -13.68
N GLN A 71 12.66 -1.63 -12.76
CA GLN A 71 11.90 -2.84 -13.04
C GLN A 71 10.39 -2.57 -12.93
N TYR A 72 9.61 -3.39 -13.62
CA TYR A 72 8.15 -3.24 -13.71
C TYR A 72 7.50 -4.63 -13.79
N ASN A 73 6.65 -4.97 -12.83
CA ASN A 73 5.74 -6.13 -12.93
C ASN A 73 4.58 -6.05 -11.90
N GLY A 74 3.57 -6.91 -12.06
CA GLY A 74 2.48 -7.09 -11.10
C GLY A 74 1.10 -7.22 -11.78
N PRO A 75 0.05 -7.54 -11.02
CA PRO A 75 -1.32 -7.55 -11.52
C PRO A 75 -1.88 -6.13 -11.60
N ALA A 76 -2.90 -5.92 -12.43
CA ALA A 76 -3.57 -4.60 -12.55
C ALA A 76 -4.14 -4.02 -11.23
N ALA A 77 -4.30 -4.84 -10.18
CA ALA A 77 -4.73 -4.38 -8.86
C ALA A 77 -3.60 -3.69 -8.06
N LEU A 78 -2.35 -3.85 -8.49
CA LEU A 78 -1.21 -3.08 -8.02
C LEU A 78 -1.22 -1.76 -8.81
N GLY A 79 -1.52 -0.64 -8.14
CA GLY A 79 -1.69 0.65 -8.81
C GLY A 79 -0.38 1.31 -9.25
N ASP A 80 0.75 0.79 -8.78
CA ASP A 80 2.09 1.19 -9.18
C ASP A 80 2.99 -0.05 -9.25
N HIS A 81 3.46 -0.38 -10.44
CA HIS A 81 4.20 -1.60 -10.73
C HIS A 81 5.70 -1.43 -10.62
N ASP A 82 6.21 -0.21 -10.44
CA ASP A 82 7.64 0.08 -10.44
C ASP A 82 8.33 -0.53 -9.22
N HIS A 83 9.55 -1.03 -9.43
CA HIS A 83 10.39 -1.56 -8.35
C HIS A 83 11.87 -1.69 -8.76
N GLU A 84 12.72 -2.03 -7.82
CA GLU A 84 14.14 -2.34 -8.03
C GLU A 84 14.46 -3.74 -7.49
N GLY A 85 13.64 -4.71 -7.91
CA GLY A 85 13.74 -6.12 -7.50
C GLY A 85 14.37 -6.96 -8.61
N HIS A 86 15.49 -7.63 -8.31
CA HIS A 86 16.31 -8.32 -9.32
C HIS A 86 16.47 -9.82 -8.98
N PRO A 87 15.69 -10.73 -9.60
CA PRO A 87 15.76 -12.16 -9.32
C PRO A 87 17.18 -12.74 -9.40
N GLY A 88 17.60 -13.44 -8.36
CA GLY A 88 18.92 -14.08 -8.28
C GLY A 88 20.09 -13.15 -7.94
N TRP A 89 19.86 -11.85 -7.74
CA TRP A 89 20.94 -10.90 -7.45
C TRP A 89 21.34 -10.92 -5.97
N ARG A 90 22.64 -10.79 -5.75
CA ARG A 90 23.29 -10.67 -4.44
C ARG A 90 23.52 -9.21 -4.06
N ILE A 91 23.96 -9.00 -2.82
CA ILE A 91 24.32 -7.68 -2.29
C ILE A 91 25.34 -6.95 -3.18
N ASP A 92 26.41 -7.61 -3.62
CA ASP A 92 27.46 -6.97 -4.44
C ASP A 92 26.94 -6.46 -5.80
N GLN A 93 25.97 -7.15 -6.38
CA GLN A 93 25.42 -6.82 -7.68
C GLN A 93 24.44 -5.64 -7.60
N ILE A 94 23.64 -5.59 -6.54
CA ILE A 94 22.78 -4.43 -6.24
C ILE A 94 23.63 -3.21 -5.90
N ASP A 95 24.66 -3.37 -5.06
CA ASP A 95 25.55 -2.29 -4.64
C ASP A 95 26.29 -1.62 -5.81
N ALA A 96 26.66 -2.39 -6.83
CA ALA A 96 27.28 -1.86 -8.04
C ALA A 96 26.40 -0.85 -8.82
N ASN A 97 25.08 -0.83 -8.57
CA ASN A 97 24.11 -0.04 -9.34
C ASN A 97 23.34 1.00 -8.51
N ILE A 98 23.28 0.82 -7.19
CA ILE A 98 22.37 1.57 -6.30
C ILE A 98 22.52 3.09 -6.39
N VAL A 99 23.76 3.59 -6.52
CA VAL A 99 24.03 5.03 -6.62
C VAL A 99 23.38 5.63 -7.88
N THR A 100 23.42 4.91 -9.00
CA THR A 100 22.80 5.36 -10.25
C THR A 100 21.28 5.32 -10.13
N TRP A 101 20.71 4.26 -9.56
CA TRP A 101 19.27 4.14 -9.38
C TRP A 101 18.72 5.25 -8.47
N LEU A 102 19.32 5.48 -7.30
CA LEU A 102 18.91 6.54 -6.38
C LEU A 102 18.95 7.93 -7.02
N ARG A 103 19.97 8.21 -7.85
CA ARG A 103 20.06 9.50 -8.56
C ARG A 103 18.99 9.66 -9.64
N ASN A 104 18.61 8.56 -10.29
CA ASN A 104 17.60 8.59 -11.35
C ASN A 104 16.18 8.67 -10.78
N THR A 105 15.92 7.97 -9.67
CA THR A 105 14.58 7.91 -9.07
C THR A 105 14.35 9.02 -8.05
N GLY A 106 15.38 9.55 -7.39
CA GLY A 106 15.21 10.51 -6.30
C GLY A 106 14.33 9.96 -5.17
N SER A 107 14.42 8.65 -4.91
CA SER A 107 13.60 7.98 -3.89
C SER A 107 13.90 8.54 -2.51
N HIS A 108 12.83 8.88 -1.77
CA HIS A 108 12.93 9.32 -0.38
C HIS A 108 12.93 8.15 0.60
N THR A 109 12.28 7.05 0.24
CA THR A 109 12.18 5.87 1.12
C THR A 109 12.67 4.65 0.39
N VAL A 110 13.48 3.81 1.05
CA VAL A 110 14.03 2.58 0.47
C VAL A 110 13.61 1.39 1.33
N LEU A 111 12.99 0.38 0.72
CA LEU A 111 12.65 -0.90 1.35
C LEU A 111 13.69 -1.93 0.91
N LEU A 112 14.74 -2.13 1.70
CA LEU A 112 15.85 -3.02 1.38
C LEU A 112 15.61 -4.42 1.97
N HIS A 113 15.36 -5.40 1.10
CA HIS A 113 15.28 -6.83 1.46
C HIS A 113 16.20 -7.64 0.55
N LEU A 114 17.40 -7.95 1.05
CA LEU A 114 18.47 -8.54 0.26
C LEU A 114 19.43 -9.37 1.12
N GLY A 115 20.06 -10.39 0.50
CA GLY A 115 21.01 -11.30 1.15
C GLY A 115 20.62 -12.78 1.00
N THR A 116 19.38 -13.06 0.58
CA THR A 116 18.91 -14.43 0.29
C THR A 116 19.82 -15.13 -0.71
N ASN A 117 20.15 -14.45 -1.82
CA ASN A 117 21.00 -15.03 -2.85
C ASN A 117 22.46 -15.20 -2.44
N ASP A 118 22.99 -14.36 -1.54
CA ASP A 118 24.32 -14.58 -0.96
C ASP A 118 24.38 -15.93 -0.25
N VAL A 119 23.32 -16.28 0.50
CA VAL A 119 23.17 -17.59 1.16
C VAL A 119 22.95 -18.71 0.16
N LEU A 120 21.95 -18.59 -0.73
CA LEU A 120 21.59 -19.64 -1.69
C LEU A 120 22.74 -20.02 -2.64
N GLN A 121 23.55 -19.03 -3.02
CA GLN A 121 24.69 -19.22 -3.93
C GLN A 121 26.00 -19.52 -3.17
N ASN A 122 25.95 -19.59 -1.83
CA ASN A 122 27.11 -19.75 -0.96
C ASN A 122 28.25 -18.76 -1.28
N TYR A 123 27.89 -17.50 -1.57
CA TYR A 123 28.84 -16.48 -1.99
C TYR A 123 29.32 -15.66 -0.81
N ASP A 124 30.51 -15.99 -0.29
CA ASP A 124 31.20 -15.27 0.78
C ASP A 124 30.26 -14.86 1.94
N VAL A 125 29.44 -15.82 2.38
CA VAL A 125 28.33 -15.63 3.33
C VAL A 125 28.82 -15.00 4.63
N GLY A 126 30.02 -15.36 5.09
CA GLY A 126 30.63 -14.79 6.31
C GLY A 126 30.89 -13.28 6.25
N ARG A 127 31.04 -12.70 5.05
CA ARG A 127 31.18 -11.25 4.85
C ARG A 127 29.94 -10.57 4.29
N ALA A 128 28.86 -11.32 4.03
CA ALA A 128 27.61 -10.74 3.55
C ALA A 128 27.08 -9.61 4.46
N PRO A 129 27.15 -9.70 5.82
CA PRO A 129 26.76 -8.58 6.67
C PRO A 129 27.60 -7.31 6.46
N ALA A 130 28.90 -7.46 6.21
CA ALA A 130 29.77 -6.32 5.91
C ALA A 130 29.45 -5.70 4.54
N ARG A 131 29.13 -6.52 3.54
CA ARG A 131 28.65 -6.03 2.24
C ARG A 131 27.32 -5.29 2.37
N LEU A 132 26.38 -5.80 3.17
CA LEU A 132 25.11 -5.13 3.45
C LEU A 132 25.35 -3.76 4.12
N SER A 133 26.27 -3.70 5.08
CA SER A 133 26.66 -2.42 5.70
C SER A 133 27.22 -1.44 4.67
N GLY A 134 28.10 -1.89 3.78
CA GLY A 134 28.64 -1.04 2.70
C GLY A 134 27.57 -0.54 1.73
N LEU A 135 26.60 -1.39 1.38
CA LEU A 135 25.44 -1.00 0.59
C LEU A 135 24.61 0.10 1.28
N ILE A 136 24.33 -0.05 2.58
CA ILE A 136 23.63 0.97 3.37
C ILE A 136 24.45 2.28 3.42
N ASP A 137 25.78 2.19 3.54
CA ASP A 137 26.65 3.35 3.48
C ASP A 137 26.57 4.10 2.14
N HIS A 138 26.56 3.38 1.01
CA HIS A 138 26.37 4.00 -0.31
C HIS A 138 25.00 4.62 -0.49
N ILE A 139 23.93 3.98 0.01
CA ILE A 139 22.56 4.54 -0.02
C ILE A 139 22.52 5.84 0.78
N THR A 140 22.92 5.79 2.06
CA THR A 140 22.84 6.93 2.98
C THR A 140 23.82 8.06 2.63
N ALA A 141 24.92 7.77 1.94
CA ALA A 141 25.80 8.82 1.40
C ALA A 141 25.22 9.49 0.14
N THR A 142 24.46 8.75 -0.67
CA THR A 142 23.85 9.26 -1.91
C THR A 142 22.57 10.04 -1.64
N ALA A 143 21.77 9.56 -0.70
CA ALA A 143 20.50 10.15 -0.29
C ALA A 143 20.47 10.30 1.26
N PRO A 144 21.13 11.33 1.81
CA PRO A 144 21.29 11.48 3.26
C PRO A 144 19.97 11.75 4.01
N ASP A 145 18.98 12.30 3.32
CA ASP A 145 17.64 12.57 3.87
C ASP A 145 16.65 11.41 3.64
N ALA A 146 17.09 10.29 3.06
CA ALA A 146 16.22 9.17 2.77
C ALA A 146 16.00 8.27 4.00
N GLU A 147 14.78 7.78 4.15
CA GLU A 147 14.39 6.79 5.15
C GLU A 147 14.70 5.37 4.61
N VAL A 148 15.71 4.70 5.18
CA VAL A 148 16.15 3.38 4.72
C VAL A 148 15.68 2.29 5.67
N PHE A 149 14.73 1.47 5.23
CA PHE A 149 14.25 0.33 6.00
C PHE A 149 14.97 -0.94 5.56
N VAL A 150 15.67 -1.59 6.49
CA VAL A 150 16.47 -2.78 6.26
C VAL A 150 15.77 -3.98 6.87
N ALA A 151 15.29 -4.88 6.03
CA ALA A 151 14.63 -6.10 6.47
C ALA A 151 15.64 -7.20 6.80
N MET A 152 15.38 -7.92 7.89
CA MET A 152 15.87 -9.30 8.01
C MET A 152 15.30 -10.13 6.87
N ILE A 153 16.07 -11.03 6.26
CA ILE A 153 15.56 -11.87 5.18
C ILE A 153 14.62 -12.94 5.73
N THR A 154 13.60 -13.32 4.96
CA THR A 154 12.62 -14.36 5.32
C THR A 154 13.26 -15.73 5.56
N PRO A 155 12.60 -16.66 6.28
CA PRO A 155 13.14 -18.00 6.49
C PRO A 155 13.30 -18.79 5.19
N LEU A 156 14.19 -19.78 5.21
CA LEU A 156 14.34 -20.78 4.15
C LEU A 156 13.95 -22.17 4.65
N ALA A 157 13.46 -23.04 3.77
CA ALA A 157 13.05 -24.39 4.15
C ALA A 157 14.24 -25.35 4.35
N ASP A 158 15.36 -25.15 3.64
CA ASP A 158 16.59 -25.90 3.87
C ASP A 158 17.23 -25.48 5.20
N SER A 159 17.48 -26.44 6.09
CA SER A 159 17.93 -26.16 7.46
C SER A 159 19.36 -25.62 7.52
N GLY A 160 20.22 -25.98 6.56
CA GLY A 160 21.59 -25.46 6.46
C GLY A 160 21.60 -24.01 6.03
N GLN A 161 20.82 -23.68 4.99
CA GLN A 161 20.63 -22.32 4.52
C GLN A 161 19.91 -21.45 5.57
N GLU A 162 18.89 -21.98 6.25
CA GLU A 162 18.19 -21.27 7.33
C GLU A 162 19.12 -20.96 8.52
N SER A 163 20.06 -21.85 8.85
CA SER A 163 21.10 -21.56 9.85
C SER A 163 22.00 -20.40 9.43
N ALA A 164 22.38 -20.35 8.15
CA ALA A 164 23.14 -19.24 7.58
C ALA A 164 22.31 -17.94 7.55
N VAL A 165 21.03 -18.00 7.20
CA VAL A 165 20.07 -16.87 7.27
C VAL A 165 20.00 -16.31 8.68
N ARG A 166 19.85 -17.16 9.71
CA ARG A 166 19.82 -16.71 11.10
C ARG A 166 21.11 -16.04 11.52
N THR A 167 22.25 -16.58 11.09
CA THR A 167 23.57 -15.97 11.34
C THR A 167 23.67 -14.60 10.68
N PHE A 168 23.28 -14.48 9.42
CA PHE A 168 23.22 -13.21 8.69
C PHE A 168 22.27 -12.20 9.35
N ASN A 169 21.03 -12.60 9.64
CA ASN A 169 20.00 -11.77 10.27
C ASN A 169 20.43 -11.27 11.66
N SER A 170 21.18 -12.08 12.42
CA SER A 170 21.67 -11.67 13.75
C SER A 170 22.59 -10.45 13.73
N ALA A 171 23.22 -10.14 12.59
CA ALA A 171 24.10 -8.97 12.44
C ALA A 171 23.33 -7.67 12.11
N ILE A 172 22.14 -7.78 11.50
CA ILE A 172 21.39 -6.63 10.96
C ILE A 172 21.02 -5.61 12.04
N PRO A 173 20.53 -5.99 13.24
CA PRO A 173 20.23 -5.01 14.30
C PRO A 173 21.44 -4.16 14.68
N GLY A 174 22.63 -4.76 14.75
CA GLY A 174 23.88 -4.04 15.04
C GLY A 174 24.28 -3.06 13.93
N ILE A 175 24.10 -3.45 12.66
CA ILE A 175 24.36 -2.59 11.50
C ILE A 175 23.41 -1.38 11.50
N VAL A 176 22.11 -1.61 11.72
CA VAL A 176 21.10 -0.55 11.81
C VAL A 176 21.43 0.40 12.97
N GLN A 177 21.67 -0.13 14.17
CA GLN A 177 22.00 0.68 15.34
C GLN A 177 23.27 1.51 15.13
N SER A 178 24.29 0.96 14.47
CA SER A 178 25.51 1.71 14.14
C SER A 178 25.23 2.90 13.23
N ASN A 179 24.36 2.73 12.22
CA ASN A 179 23.97 3.82 11.33
C ASN A 179 23.13 4.88 12.06
N GLN A 180 22.19 4.47 12.92
CA GLN A 180 21.41 5.38 13.76
C GLN A 180 22.29 6.19 14.72
N ASN A 181 23.29 5.55 15.34
CA ASN A 181 24.27 6.24 16.21
C ASN A 181 25.12 7.26 15.44
N ALA A 182 25.30 7.06 14.13
CA ALA A 182 25.94 8.00 13.23
C ALA A 182 24.98 9.10 12.71
N GLY A 183 23.73 9.14 13.18
CA GLY A 183 22.72 10.13 12.80
C GLY A 183 22.03 9.84 11.47
N LYS A 184 22.21 8.65 10.88
CA LYS A 184 21.56 8.27 9.63
C LYS A 184 20.16 7.71 9.88
N HIS A 185 19.26 7.90 8.92
CA HIS A 185 17.87 7.45 9.00
C HIS A 185 17.72 6.02 8.50
N VAL A 186 18.15 5.06 9.33
CA VAL A 186 18.09 3.63 9.01
C VAL A 186 17.23 2.91 10.04
N HIS A 187 16.33 2.03 9.58
CA HIS A 187 15.32 1.39 10.42
C HIS A 187 15.32 -0.12 10.21
N LEU A 188 15.14 -0.88 11.29
CA LEU A 188 15.09 -2.33 11.25
C LEU A 188 13.67 -2.82 10.97
N VAL A 189 13.53 -3.82 10.10
CA VAL A 189 12.27 -4.53 9.87
C VAL A 189 12.48 -6.03 10.09
N ASP A 190 11.83 -6.62 11.10
CA ASP A 190 11.89 -8.07 11.34
C ASP A 190 10.90 -8.80 10.41
N MET A 191 11.32 -9.03 9.17
CA MET A 191 10.55 -9.82 8.21
C MET A 191 10.65 -11.32 8.46
N HIS A 192 11.72 -11.76 9.13
CA HIS A 192 11.98 -13.19 9.38
C HIS A 192 10.92 -13.79 10.29
N SER A 193 10.54 -13.07 11.35
CA SER A 193 9.47 -13.51 12.27
C SER A 193 8.06 -13.40 11.66
N ALA A 194 7.87 -12.61 10.61
CA ALA A 194 6.56 -12.37 9.99
C ALA A 194 6.11 -13.49 9.04
N VAL A 195 7.06 -14.25 8.48
CA VAL A 195 6.82 -15.30 7.48
C VAL A 195 7.27 -16.64 8.05
N THR A 196 6.55 -17.72 7.77
CA THR A 196 6.94 -19.08 8.16
C THR A 196 7.29 -19.92 6.93
N THR A 197 7.96 -21.07 7.11
CA THR A 197 8.23 -21.99 6.00
C THR A 197 6.96 -22.54 5.34
N GLY A 198 5.84 -22.59 6.07
CA GLY A 198 4.52 -22.94 5.53
C GLY A 198 3.92 -21.86 4.61
N ASP A 199 4.47 -20.65 4.64
CA ASP A 199 4.09 -19.56 3.75
C ASP A 199 4.91 -19.53 2.46
N LEU A 200 5.80 -20.52 2.21
CA LEU A 200 6.68 -20.57 1.05
C LEU A 200 6.21 -21.63 0.04
N THR A 201 6.31 -21.34 -1.25
CA THR A 201 5.87 -22.29 -2.30
C THR A 201 6.93 -23.33 -2.63
N ASP A 202 8.20 -22.91 -2.71
CA ASP A 202 9.36 -23.73 -3.09
C ASP A 202 10.42 -23.81 -1.99
N GLY A 203 10.07 -23.34 -0.79
CA GLY A 203 10.99 -23.22 0.34
C GLY A 203 11.88 -21.99 0.32
N ILE A 204 11.71 -21.09 -0.64
CA ILE A 204 12.43 -19.81 -0.76
C ILE A 204 11.45 -18.65 -0.91
N HIS A 205 10.55 -18.74 -1.89
CA HIS A 205 9.68 -17.66 -2.30
C HIS A 205 8.33 -17.74 -1.57
N PRO A 206 7.84 -16.62 -1.00
CA PRO A 206 6.53 -16.57 -0.37
C PRO A 206 5.37 -16.88 -1.33
N THR A 207 4.33 -17.50 -0.78
CA THR A 207 2.98 -17.58 -1.35
C THR A 207 2.30 -16.21 -1.31
N ALA A 208 1.12 -16.07 -1.93
CA ALA A 208 0.32 -14.85 -1.82
C ALA A 208 0.02 -14.47 -0.36
N THR A 209 -0.27 -15.46 0.51
CA THR A 209 -0.48 -15.24 1.95
C THR A 209 0.81 -14.78 2.64
N GLY A 210 1.95 -15.39 2.32
CA GLY A 210 3.25 -14.97 2.85
C GLY A 210 3.60 -13.54 2.46
N TYR A 211 3.36 -13.17 1.19
CA TYR A 211 3.56 -11.81 0.72
C TYR A 211 2.62 -10.79 1.37
N ASP A 212 1.36 -11.12 1.70
CA ASP A 212 0.49 -10.19 2.46
C ASP A 212 0.98 -9.99 3.91
N LYS A 213 1.54 -11.03 4.57
CA LYS A 213 2.20 -10.86 5.87
C LYS A 213 3.41 -9.94 5.79
N MET A 214 4.23 -10.09 4.75
CA MET A 214 5.34 -9.17 4.49
C MET A 214 4.83 -7.75 4.26
N ALA A 215 3.77 -7.58 3.47
CA ALA A 215 3.15 -6.28 3.20
C ALA A 215 2.67 -5.59 4.48
N ALA A 216 2.02 -6.33 5.39
CA ALA A 216 1.59 -5.80 6.68
C ALA A 216 2.78 -5.37 7.56
N THR A 217 3.85 -6.15 7.54
CA THR A 217 5.09 -5.86 8.29
C THR A 217 5.78 -4.61 7.77
N TRP A 218 5.93 -4.48 6.45
CA TRP A 218 6.43 -3.27 5.81
C TRP A 218 5.57 -2.05 6.14
N PHE A 219 4.24 -2.17 6.00
CA PHE A 219 3.33 -1.07 6.26
C PHE A 219 3.42 -0.58 7.71
N GLY A 220 3.44 -1.49 8.69
CA GLY A 220 3.64 -1.14 10.09
C GLY A 220 4.96 -0.43 10.36
N ALA A 221 6.06 -0.88 9.73
CA ALA A 221 7.35 -0.23 9.83
C ALA A 221 7.32 1.20 9.25
N LEU A 222 6.78 1.37 8.04
CA LEU A 222 6.62 2.68 7.40
C LEU A 222 5.80 3.64 8.27
N GLN A 223 4.68 3.19 8.83
CA GLN A 223 3.86 4.02 9.73
C GLN A 223 4.58 4.44 11.02
N SER A 224 5.56 3.67 11.48
CA SER A 224 6.32 3.99 12.70
C SER A 224 7.30 5.16 12.52
N VAL A 225 7.62 5.53 11.27
CA VAL A 225 8.55 6.61 10.94
C VAL A 225 7.80 7.72 10.21
N SER A 226 7.67 8.86 10.88
CA SER A 226 6.98 10.03 10.32
C SER A 226 7.66 10.50 9.02
N GLY A 227 6.85 10.81 8.00
CA GLY A 227 7.34 11.31 6.71
C GLY A 227 7.76 10.23 5.71
N SER A 228 8.09 9.01 6.15
CA SER A 228 8.58 7.94 5.28
C SER A 228 7.62 7.51 4.15
N ILE A 229 6.31 7.72 4.33
CA ILE A 229 5.29 7.51 3.29
C ILE A 229 4.39 8.74 3.15
N GLY A 230 4.89 9.89 3.60
CA GLY A 230 4.14 11.12 3.72
C GLY A 230 3.13 11.07 4.85
N THR A 231 2.26 12.06 4.88
CA THR A 231 1.07 12.03 5.73
C THR A 231 -0.07 11.35 4.99
N PRO A 232 -0.94 10.57 5.66
CA PRO A 232 -2.25 10.24 5.09
C PRO A 232 -2.86 11.51 4.54
N GLY A 233 -3.22 11.49 3.26
CA GLY A 233 -3.77 12.65 2.59
C GLY A 233 -4.94 13.17 3.42
N THR A 234 -4.77 14.32 4.07
CA THR A 234 -5.88 15.21 4.31
C THR A 234 -6.27 15.70 2.93
N SER A 235 -7.23 15.01 2.32
CA SER A 235 -7.83 15.54 1.10
C SER A 235 -8.31 16.96 1.42
N ALA A 236 -7.94 17.94 0.58
CA ALA A 236 -8.46 19.31 0.73
C ALA A 236 -9.99 19.22 0.94
N ALA A 237 -10.53 19.95 1.91
CA ALA A 237 -11.92 19.77 2.29
C ALA A 237 -12.85 19.91 1.08
N ARG A 238 -13.66 18.87 0.84
CA ARG A 238 -14.59 18.75 -0.28
C ARG A 238 -16.02 18.77 0.20
N GLN A 239 -16.94 19.08 -0.71
CA GLN A 239 -18.35 18.85 -0.47
C GLN A 239 -18.71 17.40 -0.81
N ILE A 240 -19.44 16.72 0.07
CA ILE A 240 -20.06 15.43 -0.21
C ILE A 240 -21.51 15.72 -0.65
N VAL A 241 -21.83 15.47 -1.92
CA VAL A 241 -23.11 15.83 -2.53
C VAL A 241 -23.94 14.58 -2.80
N GLY A 242 -25.18 14.55 -2.34
CA GLY A 242 -26.13 13.50 -2.71
C GLY A 242 -26.44 13.59 -4.20
N THR A 243 -26.11 12.54 -4.95
CA THR A 243 -26.28 12.52 -6.42
C THR A 243 -27.75 12.71 -6.82
N GLN A 244 -28.69 12.19 -6.02
CA GLN A 244 -30.12 12.39 -6.24
C GLN A 244 -30.59 13.82 -5.93
N SER A 245 -30.13 14.41 -4.84
CA SER A 245 -30.67 15.67 -4.32
C SER A 245 -29.93 16.91 -4.83
N GLY A 246 -28.69 16.75 -5.29
CA GLY A 246 -27.77 17.86 -5.56
C GLY A 246 -27.36 18.64 -4.31
N ARG A 247 -27.71 18.14 -3.11
CA ARG A 247 -27.48 18.81 -1.82
C ARG A 247 -26.31 18.18 -1.09
N CYS A 248 -25.69 18.99 -0.24
CA CYS A 248 -24.50 18.62 0.49
C CYS A 248 -24.85 17.97 1.83
N LEU A 249 -24.01 17.03 2.23
CA LEU A 249 -23.91 16.54 3.61
C LEU A 249 -23.50 17.71 4.51
N ASP A 250 -24.34 18.04 5.50
CA ASP A 250 -24.22 19.22 6.35
C ASP A 250 -24.32 18.84 7.82
N ALA A 251 -23.28 19.18 8.57
CA ALA A 251 -23.32 19.23 10.02
C ALA A 251 -23.64 20.67 10.44
N ALA A 252 -24.89 20.91 10.87
CA ALA A 252 -25.37 22.25 11.20
C ALA A 252 -24.62 22.90 12.39
N SER A 253 -23.96 22.08 13.21
CA SER A 253 -23.11 22.53 14.31
C SER A 253 -22.03 21.48 14.62
N ALA A 254 -20.98 21.88 15.34
CA ALA A 254 -19.95 20.97 15.82
C ALA A 254 -20.28 20.31 17.19
N ALA A 255 -21.51 20.45 17.71
CA ALA A 255 -21.88 19.78 18.96
C ALA A 255 -21.98 18.27 18.73
N ASN A 256 -21.39 17.49 19.64
CA ASN A 256 -21.50 16.02 19.63
C ASN A 256 -22.97 15.59 19.63
N GLY A 257 -23.32 14.65 18.75
CA GLY A 257 -24.71 14.21 18.57
C GLY A 257 -25.49 15.03 17.55
N THR A 258 -24.91 16.06 16.94
CA THR A 258 -25.58 16.76 15.82
C THR A 258 -25.77 15.79 14.67
N GLN A 259 -27.03 15.48 14.35
CA GLN A 259 -27.33 14.62 13.21
C GLN A 259 -27.03 15.34 11.90
N VAL A 260 -26.37 14.62 11.00
CA VAL A 260 -26.00 15.13 9.68
C VAL A 260 -27.23 15.12 8.79
N ARG A 261 -27.38 16.17 7.96
CA ARG A 261 -28.54 16.35 7.08
C ARG A 261 -28.13 16.74 5.67
N LEU A 262 -29.06 16.64 4.72
CA LEU A 262 -28.95 17.30 3.44
C LEU A 262 -29.23 18.80 3.61
N GLN A 263 -28.38 19.63 3.00
CA GLN A 263 -28.57 21.07 2.92
C GLN A 263 -28.03 21.60 1.59
N ASP A 264 -28.63 22.66 1.07
CA ASP A 264 -28.11 23.35 -0.11
C ASP A 264 -26.62 23.67 0.09
N CYS A 265 -25.85 23.43 -0.97
CA CYS A 265 -24.41 23.56 -0.92
C CYS A 265 -24.00 25.05 -0.87
N GLY A 266 -23.47 25.49 0.27
CA GLY A 266 -23.14 26.89 0.54
C GLY A 266 -21.67 27.16 0.88
N GLY A 267 -20.86 26.10 1.00
CA GLY A 267 -19.42 26.21 1.31
C GLY A 267 -19.12 26.53 2.78
N GLN A 268 -20.10 26.40 3.66
CA GLN A 268 -19.90 26.53 5.11
C GLN A 268 -19.00 25.40 5.66
N THR A 269 -18.39 25.64 6.81
CA THR A 269 -17.48 24.69 7.48
C THR A 269 -18.15 23.35 7.80
N GLY A 270 -19.46 23.34 8.05
CA GLY A 270 -20.28 22.14 8.25
C GLY A 270 -20.48 21.27 6.99
N GLN A 271 -20.05 21.75 5.82
CA GLN A 271 -20.05 21.02 4.55
C GLN A 271 -18.64 20.74 4.01
N ALA A 272 -17.60 21.15 4.76
CA ALA A 272 -16.22 21.00 4.38
C ALA A 272 -15.68 19.68 4.95
N TRP A 273 -15.82 18.60 4.18
CA TRP A 273 -15.45 17.25 4.59
C TRP A 273 -14.07 16.89 4.09
N THR A 274 -13.20 16.46 5.01
CA THR A 274 -11.86 15.99 4.72
C THR A 274 -11.78 14.50 5.03
N ARG A 275 -11.40 13.69 4.05
CA ARG A 275 -11.05 12.29 4.29
C ARG A 275 -9.63 12.24 4.86
N ALA A 276 -9.48 11.56 6.00
CA ALA A 276 -8.20 11.25 6.63
C ALA A 276 -8.17 9.73 6.91
N GLY A 277 -7.53 8.97 6.02
CA GLY A 277 -7.66 7.50 6.02
C GLY A 277 -9.11 7.06 5.79
N GLN A 278 -9.66 6.32 6.75
CA GLN A 278 -11.06 5.86 6.75
C GLN A 278 -12.00 6.80 7.51
N GLU A 279 -11.51 7.87 8.13
CA GLU A 279 -12.38 8.86 8.78
C GLU A 279 -12.80 9.95 7.80
N LEU A 280 -14.06 10.40 7.94
CA LEU A 280 -14.58 11.60 7.29
C LEU A 280 -14.72 12.69 8.34
N THR A 281 -13.82 13.68 8.30
CA THR A 281 -13.79 14.79 9.26
C THR A 281 -14.52 16.01 8.70
N VAL A 282 -15.17 16.80 9.55
CA VAL A 282 -15.86 18.04 9.19
C VAL A 282 -15.48 19.17 10.13
N GLY A 283 -15.36 20.38 9.58
CA GLY A 283 -14.98 21.57 10.35
C GLY A 283 -13.63 21.42 11.08
N GLY A 284 -12.76 20.53 10.60
CA GLY A 284 -11.42 20.26 11.13
C GLY A 284 -11.35 19.61 12.52
N THR A 285 -12.48 19.25 13.14
CA THR A 285 -12.52 18.85 14.55
C THR A 285 -13.46 17.70 14.88
N LYS A 286 -14.38 17.34 13.98
CA LYS A 286 -15.40 16.31 14.22
C LYS A 286 -15.37 15.24 13.15
N CYS A 287 -15.81 14.04 13.50
CA CYS A 287 -15.88 12.89 12.61
C CYS A 287 -17.34 12.52 12.32
N LEU A 288 -17.60 12.04 11.10
CA LEU A 288 -18.84 11.38 10.74
C LEU A 288 -18.95 10.08 11.54
N ASP A 289 -20.06 9.88 12.22
CA ASP A 289 -20.19 8.85 13.25
C ASP A 289 -21.55 8.13 13.15
N ALA A 290 -21.52 6.80 13.18
CA ALA A 290 -22.71 5.99 13.40
C ALA A 290 -23.08 5.99 14.88
N SER A 291 -24.12 6.73 15.23
CA SER A 291 -24.50 7.06 16.60
C SER A 291 -24.52 5.83 17.51
N GLY A 292 -23.72 5.87 18.58
CA GLY A 292 -23.70 4.84 19.62
C GLY A 292 -23.27 3.46 19.14
N HIS A 293 -22.40 3.37 18.13
CA HIS A 293 -21.99 2.12 17.49
C HIS A 293 -23.17 1.33 16.87
N GLY A 294 -24.23 2.03 16.46
CA GLY A 294 -25.40 1.38 15.89
C GLY A 294 -25.08 0.70 14.55
N THR A 295 -25.51 -0.56 14.42
CA THR A 295 -25.33 -1.37 13.21
C THR A 295 -26.65 -1.74 12.53
N ALA A 296 -27.76 -1.16 12.98
CA ALA A 296 -29.09 -1.43 12.46
C ALA A 296 -29.56 -0.36 11.45
N ASN A 297 -30.45 -0.74 10.56
CA ASN A 297 -31.16 0.20 9.68
C ASN A 297 -31.86 1.28 10.51
N GLY A 298 -31.70 2.54 10.09
CA GLY A 298 -32.24 3.70 10.80
C GLY A 298 -31.32 4.29 11.86
N THR A 299 -30.13 3.71 12.09
CA THR A 299 -29.13 4.30 12.99
C THR A 299 -28.80 5.72 12.52
N PRO A 300 -28.96 6.76 13.37
CA PRO A 300 -28.60 8.13 13.01
C PRO A 300 -27.11 8.26 12.67
N VAL A 301 -26.81 9.00 11.60
CA VAL A 301 -25.44 9.42 11.31
C VAL A 301 -25.26 10.84 11.84
N ILE A 302 -24.34 10.98 12.79
CA ILE A 302 -24.11 12.20 13.55
C ILE A 302 -22.66 12.68 13.34
N VAL A 303 -22.33 13.84 13.92
CA VAL A 303 -20.94 14.20 14.19
C VAL A 303 -20.59 13.98 15.65
N TRP A 304 -19.37 13.53 15.89
CA TRP A 304 -18.80 13.32 17.22
C TRP A 304 -17.32 13.68 17.25
N ASP A 305 -16.73 13.80 18.44
CA ASP A 305 -15.28 13.90 18.59
C ASP A 305 -14.60 12.69 17.94
N CYS A 306 -13.56 12.95 17.15
CA CYS A 306 -12.80 11.89 16.52
C CYS A 306 -12.08 11.04 17.57
N HIS A 307 -12.26 9.72 17.52
CA HIS A 307 -11.68 8.77 18.44
C HIS A 307 -11.21 7.46 17.78
N GLY A 308 -11.17 7.39 16.44
CA GLY A 308 -10.55 6.28 15.70
C GLY A 308 -11.31 4.95 15.73
N GLN A 309 -12.47 4.88 16.37
CA GLN A 309 -13.21 3.62 16.53
C GLN A 309 -14.00 3.26 15.27
N ALA A 310 -14.37 1.99 15.14
CA ALA A 310 -14.93 1.45 13.90
C ALA A 310 -16.25 2.12 13.43
N ASN A 311 -17.03 2.72 14.34
CA ASN A 311 -18.25 3.48 14.02
C ASN A 311 -17.99 4.83 13.35
N GLN A 312 -16.73 5.30 13.34
CA GLN A 312 -16.28 6.52 12.66
C GLN A 312 -15.49 6.23 11.38
N GLN A 313 -15.36 4.95 11.01
CA GLN A 313 -14.63 4.52 9.84
C GLN A 313 -15.59 4.22 8.70
N TRP A 314 -15.27 4.75 7.52
CA TRP A 314 -16.11 4.74 6.33
C TRP A 314 -15.30 4.33 5.10
N THR A 315 -15.84 3.39 4.35
CA THR A 315 -15.33 3.04 3.02
C THR A 315 -16.04 3.90 1.98
N VAL A 316 -15.28 4.75 1.30
CA VAL A 316 -15.76 5.58 0.18
C VAL A 316 -15.30 4.94 -1.12
N THR A 317 -16.25 4.50 -1.95
CA THR A 317 -15.99 3.78 -3.21
C THR A 317 -16.15 4.70 -4.43
N THR A 318 -15.54 4.32 -5.55
CA THR A 318 -15.57 5.11 -6.81
C THR A 318 -16.94 5.17 -7.48
N ASP A 319 -17.84 4.25 -7.14
CA ASP A 319 -19.26 4.26 -7.57
C ASP A 319 -20.14 5.18 -6.70
N GLY A 320 -19.52 5.97 -5.80
CA GLY A 320 -20.19 6.97 -4.98
C GLY A 320 -20.92 6.40 -3.76
N THR A 321 -20.67 5.15 -3.38
CA THR A 321 -21.19 4.61 -2.12
C THR A 321 -20.27 4.97 -0.96
N ILE A 322 -20.89 5.26 0.20
CA ILE A 322 -20.19 5.46 1.47
C ILE A 322 -20.77 4.44 2.45
N THR A 323 -19.93 3.51 2.92
CA THR A 323 -20.35 2.39 3.78
C THR A 323 -19.64 2.46 5.12
N GLY A 324 -20.37 2.31 6.22
CA GLY A 324 -19.76 2.21 7.55
C GLY A 324 -18.96 0.91 7.68
N VAL A 325 -17.68 1.00 8.07
CA VAL A 325 -16.79 -0.17 8.20
C VAL A 325 -17.32 -1.14 9.26
N GLN A 326 -17.85 -0.63 10.37
CA GLN A 326 -18.41 -1.47 11.45
C GLN A 326 -19.70 -2.19 11.05
N SER A 327 -20.62 -1.50 10.37
CA SER A 327 -21.98 -2.00 10.12
C SER A 327 -22.14 -2.70 8.78
N GLY A 328 -21.29 -2.37 7.79
CA GLY A 328 -21.50 -2.75 6.40
C GLY A 328 -22.71 -2.05 5.74
N LEU A 329 -23.35 -1.09 6.43
CA LEU A 329 -24.51 -0.35 5.94
C LEU A 329 -24.09 0.94 5.24
N CYS A 330 -24.94 1.40 4.32
CA CYS A 330 -24.70 2.58 3.51
C CYS A 330 -25.20 3.86 4.19
N LEU A 331 -24.48 4.96 3.96
CA LEU A 331 -24.94 6.31 4.25
C LEU A 331 -26.13 6.63 3.32
N ASP A 332 -27.27 6.91 3.93
CA ASP A 332 -28.57 7.00 3.26
C ASP A 332 -29.29 8.30 3.63
N ALA A 333 -29.78 9.01 2.61
CA ALA A 333 -30.74 10.10 2.81
C ALA A 333 -32.13 9.55 3.10
N TYR A 334 -32.58 9.72 4.34
CA TYR A 334 -33.75 9.05 4.89
C TYR A 334 -35.00 9.19 4.00
N GLY A 335 -35.63 8.05 3.71
CA GLY A 335 -36.87 7.99 2.96
C GLY A 335 -36.76 8.49 1.52
N GLN A 336 -35.57 8.44 0.91
CA GLN A 336 -35.25 9.06 -0.37
C GLN A 336 -35.55 10.57 -0.41
N GLY A 337 -35.48 11.23 0.75
CA GLY A 337 -35.71 12.65 0.85
C GLY A 337 -34.67 13.45 0.07
N THR A 338 -35.13 14.47 -0.64
CA THR A 338 -34.26 15.36 -1.43
C THR A 338 -34.23 16.78 -0.89
N ALA A 339 -35.04 17.12 0.11
CA ALA A 339 -35.18 18.48 0.64
C ALA A 339 -34.07 18.85 1.62
N ASN A 340 -33.89 20.16 1.84
CA ASN A 340 -33.10 20.65 2.97
C ASN A 340 -33.67 20.10 4.29
N GLY A 341 -32.80 19.64 5.18
CA GLY A 341 -33.18 19.05 6.45
C GLY A 341 -33.45 17.54 6.42
N THR A 342 -33.42 16.89 5.25
CA THR A 342 -33.49 15.41 5.20
C THR A 342 -32.33 14.82 5.98
N GLN A 343 -32.63 14.00 6.98
CA GLN A 343 -31.63 13.42 7.88
C GLN A 343 -30.86 12.27 7.23
N LEU A 344 -29.60 12.13 7.61
CA LEU A 344 -28.75 11.00 7.22
C LEU A 344 -28.82 9.90 8.26
N ILE A 345 -28.90 8.67 7.76
CA ILE A 345 -28.95 7.46 8.56
C ILE A 345 -28.09 6.36 7.91
N LEU A 346 -27.87 5.28 8.64
CA LEU A 346 -27.43 4.01 8.08
C LEU A 346 -28.62 3.21 7.56
N TRP A 347 -28.46 2.63 6.38
CA TRP A 347 -29.45 1.70 5.82
C TRP A 347 -28.79 0.62 4.98
N ALA A 348 -29.47 -0.51 4.83
CA ALA A 348 -29.06 -1.59 3.96
C ALA A 348 -28.73 -1.05 2.56
N CYS A 349 -27.54 -1.39 2.07
CA CYS A 349 -27.06 -0.98 0.76
C CYS A 349 -27.98 -1.56 -0.33
N SER A 350 -28.70 -0.67 -1.00
CA SER A 350 -29.70 -1.01 -2.01
C SER A 350 -29.27 -0.59 -3.42
N GLY A 351 -28.20 0.19 -3.52
CA GLY A 351 -27.71 0.79 -4.77
C GLY A 351 -28.59 1.94 -5.29
N GLN A 352 -29.64 2.32 -4.54
CA GLN A 352 -30.55 3.41 -4.89
C GLN A 352 -29.87 4.77 -4.87
N ALA A 353 -30.45 5.74 -5.59
CA ALA A 353 -29.84 7.06 -5.81
C ALA A 353 -29.66 7.88 -4.53
N ASN A 354 -30.46 7.66 -3.48
CA ASN A 354 -30.34 8.32 -2.17
C ASN A 354 -29.16 7.80 -1.32
N GLN A 355 -28.43 6.79 -1.82
CA GLN A 355 -27.19 6.24 -1.23
C GLN A 355 -25.98 6.50 -2.13
N ARG A 356 -26.11 7.42 -3.10
CA ARG A 356 -25.05 7.80 -4.04
C ARG A 356 -24.57 9.21 -3.74
N TRP A 357 -23.26 9.36 -3.65
CA TRP A 357 -22.57 10.54 -3.20
C TRP A 357 -21.44 10.90 -4.17
N THR A 358 -21.26 12.18 -4.43
CA THR A 358 -20.14 12.71 -5.22
C THR A 358 -19.28 13.62 -4.33
N LEU A 359 -17.97 13.40 -4.36
CA LEU A 359 -17.01 14.31 -3.72
C LEU A 359 -16.60 15.36 -4.74
N ARG A 360 -16.84 16.64 -4.45
CA ARG A 360 -16.43 17.76 -5.30
C ARG A 360 -15.52 18.73 -4.56
#